data_AF-A0A419K605-F1
#
_entry.id   AF-A0A419K605-F1
#
_cell.length_a   1.000
_cell.length_b   1.000
_cell.length_c   1.000
_cell.angle_alpha   90.00
_cell.angle_beta   90.00
_cell.angle_gamma   90.00
#
_symmetry.space_group_name_H-M   'P 1'
#
loop_
_entity.id
_entity.type
_entity.pdbx_description
1 polymer ?
#
loop_
_entity_poly.entity_id
_entity_poly.type
_entity_poly.pdbx_seq_one_letter_code
_entity_poly.pdbx_strand_id
1 'polypeptide(L)' 'MYRISTGCTSLDDLLGGGITSGSITLIYGEAETGKTSLAIQCA' A
#
# COMPACT_ATOMS: atom_id res chain seq x y z
N MET A 1 13.84 9.10 -3.88
CA MET A 1 12.80 8.12 -3.54
C MET A 1 11.56 8.88 -3.12
N TYR A 2 10.41 8.63 -3.75
CA TYR A 2 9.12 9.20 -3.33
C TYR A 2 8.24 8.08 -2.75
N ARG A 3 7.16 8.46 -2.04
CA ARG A 3 6.19 7.52 -1.49
C ARG A 3 4.90 7.55 -2.28
N ILE A 4 4.29 6.38 -2.44
CA ILE A 4 3.02 6.15 -3.12
C ILE A 4 1.93 6.06 -2.06
N SER A 5 0.90 6.90 -2.15
CA SER A 5 -0.25 6.82 -1.23
C SER A 5 -1.00 5.52 -1.46
N THR A 6 -1.45 4.91 -0.38
CA THR A 6 -2.29 3.70 -0.40
C THR A 6 -3.77 4.01 -0.66
N GLY A 7 -4.13 5.30 -0.74
CA GLY A 7 -5.52 5.75 -0.79
C GLY A 7 -6.23 5.68 0.58
N CYS A 8 -5.53 5.26 1.63
CA CYS A 8 -6.03 5.18 3.00
C CYS A 8 -5.13 5.97 3.95
N THR A 9 -5.60 7.12 4.44
CA THR A 9 -4.79 8.03 5.26
C THR A 9 -4.20 7.36 6.50
N SER A 10 -4.98 6.54 7.21
CA SER A 10 -4.51 5.84 8.40
C SER A 10 -3.41 4.82 8.10
N LEU A 11 -3.45 4.19 6.93
CA LEU A 11 -2.42 3.26 6.49
C LEU A 11 -1.15 4.00 6.03
N ASP A 12 -1.32 5.11 5.32
CA ASP A 12 -0.21 5.98 4.93
C ASP A 12 0.54 6.50 6.15
N ASP A 13 -0.17 6.98 7.18
CA ASP A 13 0.43 7.44 8.43
C ASP A 13 1.22 6.32 9.12
N LEU A 14 0.66 5.10 9.17
CA LEU A 14 1.33 3.94 9.75
C LEU A 14 2.61 3.56 8.98
N LEU A 15 2.61 3.72 7.66
CA LEU A 15 3.75 3.44 6.79
C LEU A 15 4.76 4.61 6.73
N GLY A 16 4.46 5.76 7.34
CA GLY A 16 5.30 6.96 7.29
C GLY A 16 5.17 7.76 5.99
N GLY A 17 3.96 7.84 5.44
CA GLY A 17 3.60 8.55 4.22
C GLY A 17 3.35 7.66 3.00
N GLY A 18 3.05 6.37 3.19
CA GLY A 18 2.75 5.42 2.12
C GLY A 18 3.91 4.51 1.70
N ILE A 19 3.76 3.80 0.58
CA ILE A 19 4.66 2.75 0.10
C ILE A 19 5.92 3.35 -0.56
N THR A 20 7.10 2.84 -0.23
CA THR A 20 8.38 3.32 -0.76
C THR A 20 8.58 2.94 -2.24
N SER A 21 8.66 3.92 -3.14
CA SER A 21 8.96 3.69 -4.56
C SER A 21 10.37 3.12 -4.77
N GLY A 22 10.55 2.24 -5.75
CA GLY A 22 11.85 1.60 -6.03
C GLY A 22 12.22 0.48 -5.05
N SER A 23 11.25 -0.06 -4.32
CA SER A 23 11.40 -1.19 -3.40
C SER A 23 10.35 -2.28 -3.68
N ILE A 24 10.57 -3.49 -3.15
CA ILE A 24 9.59 -4.58 -3.21
C ILE A 24 8.76 -4.55 -1.93
N THR A 25 7.44 -4.49 -2.06
CA THR A 25 6.49 -4.54 -0.94
C THR A 25 5.63 -5.79 -1.04
N LEU A 26 5.54 -6.57 0.05
CA LEU A 26 4.71 -7.77 0.14
C LEU A 26 3.39 -7.45 0.84
N ILE A 27 2.27 -7.72 0.16
CA ILE A 27 0.92 -7.63 0.73
C ILE A 27 0.39 -9.06 0.89
N TYR A 28 0.12 -9.47 2.14
CA TYR A 28 -0.32 -10.82 2.48
C TYR A 28 -1.62 -10.80 3.30
N GLY A 29 -2.43 -11.84 3.14
CA GLY A 29 -3.70 -12.04 3.85
C GLY A 29 -4.59 -13.08 3.15
N GLU A 30 -5.60 -13.58 3.87
CA GLU A 30 -6.57 -14.58 3.36
C GLU A 30 -7.27 -14.14 2.07
N ALA A 31 -7.90 -15.08 1.36
CA ALA A 31 -8.66 -14.75 0.15
C ALA A 31 -9.71 -13.65 0.42
N GLU A 32 -10.00 -12.82 -0.59
CA GLU A 32 -11.05 -11.78 -0.53
C GLU A 32 -10.84 -10.63 0.50
N THR A 33 -9.69 -10.56 1.17
CA THR A 33 -9.32 -9.48 2.10
C THR A 33 -8.95 -8.13 1.44
N GLY A 34 -9.20 -7.96 0.15
CA GLY A 34 -8.96 -6.68 -0.55
C GLY A 34 -7.53 -6.41 -1.00
N LYS A 35 -6.62 -7.40 -0.99
CA LYS A 35 -5.22 -7.24 -1.45
C LYS A 35 -5.10 -6.65 -2.86
N THR A 36 -5.87 -7.18 -3.81
CA THR A 36 -5.88 -6.68 -5.20
C THR A 36 -6.45 -5.27 -5.27
N SER A 37 -7.49 -4.97 -4.49
CA SER A 37 -8.07 -3.63 -4.41
C SER A 37 -7.05 -2.61 -3.89
N LEU A 38 -6.31 -2.95 -2.83
CA LEU A 38 -5.25 -2.09 -2.29
C LEU A 38 -4.14 -1.87 -3.33
N ALA A 39 -3.71 -2.93 -4.03
CA ALA A 39 -2.71 -2.81 -5.08
C ALA A 39 -3.17 -1.88 -6.23
N ILE A 40 -4.46 -1.94 -6.61
CA ILE A 40 -5.04 -1.05 -7.62
C ILE A 40 -5.12 0.40 -7.12
N GLN A 41 -5.42 0.63 -5.85
CA GLN A 41 -5.45 1.99 -5.27
C GLN A 41 -4.06 2.66 -5.23
N CYS A 42 -2.99 1.85 -5.24
CA CYS A 42 -1.61 2.33 -5.26
C CYS A 42 -1.06 2.53 -6.69
N ALA A 43 -1.83 2.21 -7.74
CA ALA A 43 -1.43 2.36 -9.13
C ALA A 43 -1.65 3.79 -9.63
#